data_AF-A0A842SG73-F1
#
_entry.id   AF-A0A842SG73-F1
#
_cell.length_a   1.000
_cell.length_b   1.000
_cell.length_c   1.000
_cell.angle_alpha   90.00
_cell.angle_beta   90.00
_cell.angle_gamma   90.00
#
_symmetry.space_group_name_H-M   'P 1'
#
loop_
_entity.id
_entity.type
_entity.pdbx_description
1 polymer ?
#
loop_
_entity_poly.entity_id
_entity_poly.type
_entity_poly.pdbx_seq_one_letter_code
_entity_poly.pdbx_strand_id
1 'polypeptide(L)' 'MKHKISISVEKDTYFKVLDLLKNSKKFRNRSHVFEYAVEKLAKEAAEKEK' A
#
# COMPACT_ATOMS: atom_id res chain seq x y z
N MET A 1 -9.16 -12.49 9.83
CA MET A 1 -7.82 -12.79 10.39
C MET A 1 -6.76 -12.10 9.53
N LYS A 2 -5.67 -11.60 10.12
CA LYS A 2 -4.57 -10.97 9.37
C LYS A 2 -3.32 -11.85 9.40
N HIS A 3 -2.66 -12.01 8.25
CA HIS A 3 -1.35 -12.65 8.17
C HIS A 3 -0.24 -11.59 8.25
N LYS A 4 0.81 -11.88 9.02
CA LYS A 4 1.97 -10.98 9.14
C LYS A 4 3.02 -11.39 8.12
N ILE A 5 3.38 -10.45 7.26
CA ILE A 5 4.46 -10.60 6.28
C ILE A 5 5.56 -9.57 6.56
N SER A 6 6.80 -9.94 6.25
CA SER A 6 7.94 -9.01 6.23
C SER A 6 8.36 -8.84 4.78
N ILE A 7 8.52 -7.59 4.35
CA ILE A 7 8.96 -7.27 2.99
C ILE A 7 10.11 -6.27 3.07
N SER A 8 11.05 -6.41 2.14
CA SER A 8 12.08 -5.40 1.87
C SER A 8 11.59 -4.57 0.70
N VAL A 9 11.69 -3.24 0.83
CA VAL A 9 11.27 -2.29 -0.21
C VAL A 9 12.38 -1.29 -0.46
N GLU A 10 12.38 -0.69 -1.64
CA GLU A 10 13.32 0.38 -1.95
C GLU A 10 13.15 1.58 -1.01
N LYS A 11 14.25 2.28 -0.77
CA LYS A 11 14.33 3.44 0.12
C LYS A 11 13.32 4.53 -0.26
N ASP A 12 13.18 4.80 -1.55
CA ASP A 12 12.27 5.85 -2.04
C ASP A 12 10.80 5.46 -1.82
N THR A 13 10.47 4.18 -2.01
CA THR A 13 9.14 3.65 -1.72
C THR A 13 8.82 3.76 -0.24
N TYR A 14 9.78 3.46 0.63
CA TYR A 14 9.63 3.63 2.08
C TYR A 14 9.31 5.09 2.46
N PHE A 15 10.01 6.07 1.91
CA PHE A 15 9.74 7.48 2.19
C PHE A 15 8.38 7.95 1.65
N LYS A 16 7.97 7.51 0.46
CA LYS A 16 6.63 7.78 -0.06
C LYS A 16 5.54 7.26 0.87
N VAL A 17 5.71 6.07 1.43
CA VAL A 17 4.76 5.50 2.40
C VAL A 17 4.71 6.34 3.68
N LEU A 18 5.85 6.80 4.19
CA LEU A 18 5.89 7.68 5.36
C LEU A 18 5.23 9.03 5.09
N ASP A 19 5.42 9.59 3.90
CA ASP A 19 4.81 10.86 3.50
C ASP A 19 3.28 10.75 3.45
N LEU A 20 2.76 9.69 2.81
CA LEU A 20 1.33 9.39 2.74
C LEU A 20 0.69 9.19 4.12
N LEU A 21 1.45 8.67 5.08
CA LEU A 21 1.01 8.51 6.47
C LEU A 21 0.94 9.83 7.22
N LYS A 22 1.90 10.73 6.99
CA LYS A 22 1.93 12.03 7.67
C LYS A 22 0.91 13.00 7.09
N ASN A 23 0.80 13.02 5.76
CA ASN A 23 0.05 14.06 5.05
C ASN A 23 -1.38 13.66 4.73
N SER A 24 -1.68 12.36 4.62
CA SER A 24 -3.05 11.91 4.41
C SER A 24 -3.70 11.48 5.73
N LYS A 25 -4.88 12.01 6.03
CA LYS A 25 -5.76 11.48 7.08
C LYS A 25 -6.42 10.15 6.68
N LYS A 26 -6.03 9.57 5.54
CA LYS A 26 -6.66 8.36 4.97
C LYS A 26 -6.03 7.07 5.49
N PHE A 27 -4.78 7.10 5.95
CA PHE A 27 -4.06 5.89 6.35
C PHE A 27 -3.81 5.81 7.85
N ARG A 28 -4.11 4.63 8.43
CA ARG A 28 -3.96 4.38 9.87
C ARG A 28 -2.55 3.96 10.25
N ASN A 29 -1.86 3.25 9.36
CA ASN A 29 -0.52 2.72 9.58
C ASN A 29 0.12 2.29 8.24
N ARG A 30 1.39 1.90 8.26
CA ARG A 30 2.15 1.44 7.09
C ARG A 30 1.47 0.27 6.38
N SER A 31 1.01 -0.72 7.13
CA SER A 31 0.33 -1.89 6.55
C SER A 31 -0.93 -1.50 5.77
N HIS A 32 -1.70 -0.52 6.25
CA HIS A 32 -2.89 -0.03 5.56
C HIS A 32 -2.56 0.63 4.21
N VAL A 33 -1.41 1.30 4.11
CA VAL A 33 -0.94 1.88 2.83
C VAL A 33 -0.64 0.78 1.82
N PHE A 34 0.08 -0.26 2.25
CA PHE A 34 0.40 -1.39 1.38
C PHE A 34 -0.83 -2.21 1.00
N GLU A 35 -1.74 -2.49 1.95
CA GLU A 35 -3.02 -3.15 1.68
C GLU A 35 -3.81 -2.38 0.61
N TYR A 36 -3.94 -1.06 0.76
CA TYR A 36 -4.65 -0.21 -0.20
C TYR A 36 -3.99 -0.22 -1.60
N ALA A 37 -2.66 -0.13 -1.66
CA ALA A 37 -1.94 -0.16 -2.93
C ALA A 37 -2.14 -1.49 -3.67
N VAL A 38 -2.09 -2.61 -2.96
CA VAL A 38 -2.31 -3.95 -3.52
C VAL A 38 -3.75 -4.08 -4.03
N GLU A 39 -4.76 -3.67 -3.25
CA GLU A 39 -6.15 -3.70 -3.68
C GLU A 39 -6.40 -2.87 -4.95
N LYS A 40 -5.79 -1.68 -5.02
CA LYS A 40 -5.92 -0.80 -6.19
C LYS A 40 -5.32 -1.46 -7.44
N LEU A 41 -4.12 -2.01 -7.34
CA LEU A 41 -3.46 -2.71 -8.45
C LEU A 41 -4.26 -3.94 -8.90
N ALA A 42 -4.82 -4.71 -7.95
CA ALA A 42 -5.65 -5.87 -8.28
C ALA A 42 -6.93 -5.49 -9.04
N LYS A 43 -7.58 -4.38 -8.66
CA LYS A 43 -8.74 -3.85 -9.38
C LYS A 43 -8.38 -3.39 -10.79
N GLU A 44 -7.31 -2.60 -10.92
CA GLU A 44 -6.84 -2.13 -12.23
C GLU A 44 -6.43 -3.27 -13.16
N ALA A 45 -5.89 -4.37 -12.61
CA ALA A 45 -5.58 -5.57 -13.38
C ALA A 45 -6.86 -6.26 -13.87
N ALA A 46 -7.84 -6.46 -13.00
CA ALA A 46 -9.12 -7.10 -13.34
C ALA A 46 -9.96 -6.29 -14.34
N GLU A 47 -9.85 -4.96 -14.33
CA GLU A 47 -10.53 -4.08 -15.29
C GLU A 47 -9.88 -4.10 -16.68
N LYS A 48 -8.58 -4.36 -16.79
CA LYS A 48 -7.85 -4.43 -18.08
C LYS A 48 -8.01 -5.75 -18.81
N GLU A 49 -8.44 -6.80 -18.13
CA GLU A 49 -8.70 -8.13 -18.72
C GLU A 49 -10.15 -8.29 -19.24
N LYS A 50 -10.98 -7.24 -19.16
CA LYS A 50 -12.34 -7.18 -19.73
C LYS A 50 -12.38 -6.29 -20.96
#